data_AF-A0A916QQ92-F1
#
_entry.id   AF-A0A916QQ92-F1
#
_cell.length_a   1.000
_cell.length_b   1.000
_cell.length_c   1.000
_cell.angle_alpha   90.00
_cell.angle_beta   90.00
_cell.angle_gamma   90.00
#
_symmetry.space_group_name_H-M   'P 1'
#
loop_
_entity.id
_entity.type
_entity.pdbx_description
1 polymer ?
#
loop_
_entity_poly.entity_id
_entity_poly.type
_entity_poly.pdbx_seq_one_letter_code
_entity_poly.pdbx_strand_id
1 'polypeptide(L)' 'MLTLDLFEKAAQEYPKVGLIWLQNLANISPEDTLSLFERIPKNCISEISIEFAQKILTINQNRLLQIRENLQ' A
#
# COMPACT_ATOMS: atom_id res chain seq x y z
N MET A 1 3.54 13.31 -13.77
CA MET A 1 4.14 12.70 -12.56
C MET A 1 3.16 11.66 -12.05
N LEU A 2 3.59 10.41 -11.92
CA LEU A 2 2.74 9.36 -11.38
C LEU A 2 2.68 9.47 -9.85
N THR A 3 1.70 8.81 -9.24
CA THR A 3 1.50 8.83 -7.79
C THR A 3 2.71 8.26 -7.03
N LEU A 4 3.37 7.26 -7.59
CA LEU A 4 4.59 6.68 -7.01
C LEU A 4 5.76 7.68 -7.02
N ASP A 5 6.02 8.31 -8.17
CA ASP A 5 7.09 9.33 -8.32
C ASP A 5 6.87 10.51 -7.36
N LEU A 6 5.62 10.92 -7.16
CA LEU A 6 5.27 11.99 -6.22
C LEU A 6 5.60 11.59 -4.78
N PHE A 7 5.25 10.36 -4.37
CA PHE A 7 5.59 9.87 -3.05
C PHE A 7 7.10 9.77 -2.87
N GLU A 8 7.83 9.22 -3.85
CA GLU A 8 9.29 9.11 -3.80
C GLU A 8 9.94 10.49 -3.62
N LYS A 9 9.54 11.48 -4.43
CA LYS A 9 10.06 12.85 -4.32
C LYS A 9 9.76 13.46 -2.94
N ALA A 10 8.54 13.30 -2.43
CA ALA A 10 8.18 13.81 -1.11
C ALA A 10 8.96 13.12 0.01
N ALA A 11 9.19 11.81 -0.10
CA ALA A 11 9.97 11.05 0.86
C ALA A 11 11.45 11.43 0.83
N GLN A 12 12.02 11.76 -0.34
CA GLN A 12 13.38 12.29 -0.47
C GLN A 12 13.52 13.70 0.15
N GLU A 13 12.52 14.57 -0.03
CA GLU A 13 12.51 15.91 0.59
C GLU A 13 12.34 15.83 2.12
N TYR A 14 11.59 14.84 2.62
CA TYR A 14 11.33 14.64 4.05
C TYR A 14 11.60 13.19 4.51
N PRO A 15 12.86 12.74 4.59
CA PRO A 15 13.22 11.33 4.79
C PRO A 15 12.65 10.70 6.05
N LYS A 16 12.66 11.42 7.18
CA LYS A 16 12.09 10.92 8.45
C LYS A 16 10.61 10.62 8.33
N VAL A 17 9.86 11.50 7.66
CA VAL A 17 8.42 11.32 7.46
C VAL A 17 8.18 10.16 6.50
N GLY A 18 8.92 10.11 5.39
CA GLY A 18 8.87 9.00 4.43
C GLY A 18 9.10 7.64 5.09
N LEU A 19 10.13 7.52 5.94
CA LEU A 19 10.43 6.28 6.67
C LEU A 19 9.32 5.86 7.63
N ILE A 20 8.69 6.80 8.36
CA ILE A 20 7.55 6.48 9.25
C ILE A 20 6.38 5.92 8.43
N TRP A 21 6.05 6.55 7.30
CA TRP A 21 4.99 6.06 6.42
C TRP A 21 5.29 4.67 5.87
N LEU A 22 6.52 4.43 5.41
CA LEU A 22 6.94 3.12 4.89
C LEU A 22 6.96 2.06 5.99
N GLN A 23 7.33 2.41 7.22
CA GLN A 23 7.28 1.48 8.35
C GLN A 23 5.84 1.08 8.69
N ASN A 24 4.91 2.04 8.71
CA ASN A 24 3.49 1.75 8.92
C ASN A 24 2.95 0.88 7.79
N LEU A 25 3.31 1.19 6.54
CA LEU A 25 2.91 0.41 5.37
C LEU A 25 3.42 -1.04 5.45
N ALA A 26 4.65 -1.25 5.93
CA ALA A 26 5.25 -2.58 6.09
C ALA A 26 4.53 -3.44 7.16
N ASN A 27 3.85 -2.80 8.12
CA ASN A 27 3.13 -3.48 9.18
C ASN A 27 1.70 -3.88 8.78
N ILE A 28 1.22 -3.48 7.60
CA ILE A 28 -0.12 -3.86 7.11
C ILE A 28 -0.02 -5.23 6.43
N SER A 29 -0.76 -6.20 6.95
CA SER A 29 -0.85 -7.55 6.41
C SER A 29 -1.96 -7.71 5.36
N PRO A 30 -1.89 -8.74 4.49
CA PRO A 30 -3.01 -9.11 3.62
C PRO A 30 -4.31 -9.44 4.39
N GLU A 31 -4.20 -9.99 5.60
CA GLU A 31 -5.33 -10.29 6.47
C GLU A 31 -6.02 -9.01 6.95
N ASP A 32 -5.25 -7.97 7.28
CA ASP A 32 -5.81 -6.67 7.67
C ASP A 32 -6.68 -6.09 6.55
N THR A 33 -6.19 -6.12 5.32
CA THR A 33 -6.94 -5.60 4.16
C THR A 33 -8.11 -6.51 3.79
N LEU A 34 -7.98 -7.83 3.98
CA LEU A 34 -9.06 -8.78 3.70
C LEU A 34 -10.24 -8.54 4.65
N SER A 35 -9.95 -8.36 5.94
CA SER A 35 -10.96 -8.07 6.94
C SER A 35 -11.76 -6.79 6.62
N LEU A 36 -11.15 -5.82 5.94
CA LEU A 36 -11.85 -4.61 5.48
C LEU A 36 -12.77 -4.91 4.30
N PHE A 37 -12.34 -5.72 3.34
CA PHE A 37 -13.19 -6.12 2.21
C PHE A 37 -14.38 -6.96 2.66
N GLU A 38 -14.19 -7.87 3.63
CA GLU A 38 -15.26 -8.73 4.16
C GLU A 38 -16.35 -7.95 4.91
N ARG A 39 -16.06 -6.72 5.35
CA ARG A 39 -17.04 -5.81 5.96
C ARG A 39 -17.95 -5.13 4.94
N ILE A 40 -17.59 -5.15 3.65
CA ILE A 40 -18.42 -4.58 2.60
C ILE A 40 -19.64 -5.49 2.37
N PRO A 41 -20.86 -4.94 2.27
CA PRO A 41 -22.04 -5.75 1.96
C PRO A 41 -21.83 -6.60 0.71
N LYS A 42 -22.20 -7.90 0.78
CA LYS A 42 -21.96 -8.88 -0.30
C LYS A 42 -22.64 -8.54 -1.63
N ASN A 43 -23.66 -7.66 -1.61
CA ASN A 43 -24.32 -7.15 -2.80
C ASN A 43 -23.58 -5.96 -3.46
N CYS A 44 -22.54 -5.43 -2.81
CA CYS A 44 -21.76 -4.29 -3.30
C CYS A 44 -20.38 -4.70 -3.82
N ILE A 45 -19.89 -5.90 -3.47
CA ILE A 45 -18.59 -6.39 -3.91
C ILE A 45 -18.65 -7.90 -4.16
N SER A 46 -17.99 -8.33 -5.23
CA SER A 46 -17.86 -9.76 -5.55
C SER A 46 -16.56 -10.33 -4.98
N GLU A 47 -16.51 -11.64 -4.73
CA GLU A 47 -15.30 -12.34 -4.29
C GLU A 47 -14.13 -12.10 -5.26
N ILE A 48 -14.38 -12.14 -6.58
CA ILE A 48 -13.34 -11.89 -7.58
C ILE A 48 -12.81 -10.45 -7.53
N SER A 49 -13.65 -9.48 -7.17
CA SER A 49 -13.21 -8.09 -6.96
C SER A 49 -12.31 -7.96 -5.72
N ILE A 50 -12.60 -8.71 -4.65
CA ILE A 50 -11.77 -8.75 -3.44
C ILE A 50 -10.41 -9.36 -3.77
N GLU A 51 -10.38 -10.51 -4.45
CA GLU A 51 -9.13 -11.16 -4.88
C GLU A 51 -8.27 -10.26 -5.77
N PHE A 52 -8.91 -9.58 -6.72
CA PHE A 52 -8.22 -8.62 -7.59
C PHE A 52 -7.61 -7.48 -6.78
N ALA A 53 -8.40 -6.87 -5.89
CA ALA A 53 -7.96 -5.75 -5.08
C ALA A 53 -6.81 -6.15 -4.14
N GLN A 54 -6.88 -7.34 -3.54
CA GLN A 54 -5.79 -7.91 -2.73
C GLN A 54 -4.48 -7.97 -3.50
N LYS A 55 -4.49 -8.56 -4.71
CA LYS A 55 -3.29 -8.66 -5.55
C LYS A 55 -2.72 -7.28 -5.91
N ILE A 56 -3.59 -6.32 -6.23
CA ILE A 56 -3.17 -4.94 -6.54
C ILE A 56 -2.55 -4.26 -5.31
N LEU A 57 -3.14 -4.43 -4.12
CA LEU A 57 -2.59 -3.88 -2.88
C LEU A 57 -1.20 -4.46 -2.58
N THR A 58 -1.02 -5.78 -2.70
CA THR A 58 0.30 -6.42 -2.52
C THR A 58 1.34 -5.87 -3.51
N ILE A 59 0.99 -5.77 -4.80
CA ILE A 59 1.90 -5.23 -5.83
C ILE A 59 2.30 -3.78 -5.49
N ASN A 60 1.32 -2.95 -5.12
CA ASN A 60 1.57 -1.54 -4.81
C ASN A 60 2.37 -1.37 -3.51
N GLN A 61 2.08 -2.17 -2.48
CA GLN A 61 2.84 -2.18 -1.23
C GLN A 61 4.31 -2.51 -1.50
N ASN A 62 4.57 -3.56 -2.27
CA ASN A 62 5.95 -3.95 -2.63
C ASN A 62 6.69 -2.84 -3.37
N ARG A 63 6.04 -2.19 -4.34
CA ARG A 63 6.62 -1.05 -5.08
C ARG A 63 6.97 0.12 -4.18
N LEU A 64 6.09 0.46 -3.23
CA LEU A 64 6.34 1.53 -2.27
C LEU A 64 7.46 1.16 -1.29
N LEU A 65 7.51 -0.07 -0.81
CA LEU A 65 8.53 -0.53 0.12
C LEU A 65 9.93 -0.59 -0.51
N GLN A 66 10.04 -0.81 -1.82
CA GLN A 66 11.32 -0.72 -2.54
C GLN A 66 11.95 0.69 -2.47
N ILE A 67 11.13 1.75 -2.37
CA ILE A 67 11.64 3.13 -2.20
C ILE A 67 12.45 3.28 -0.91
N ARG A 68 12.18 2.46 0.11
CA ARG A 68 12.93 2.50 1.38
C ARG A 68 14.44 2.30 1.17
N GLU A 69 14.83 1.53 0.16
CA GLU A 69 16.23 1.30 -0.20
C GLU A 69 16.91 2.57 -0.73
N ASN A 70 16.15 3.50 -1.31
CA ASN A 70 16.64 4.76 -1.86
C ASN A 70 16.68 5.91 -0.83
N LEU A 71 16.16 5.70 0.39
CA LEU A 71 16.07 6.72 1.46
C LEU A 71 17.11 6.52 2.58
N GLN A 72 17.92 5.45 2.50
CA GLN A 72 19.02 5.16 3.43
C GLN A 72 20.33 5.79 2.93
#